data_AF-A0A645EVU1-F1
#
_entry.id   AF-A0A645EVU1-F1
#
_cell.length_a   1.000
_cell.length_b   1.000
_cell.length_c   1.000
_cell.angle_alpha   90.00
_cell.angle_beta   90.00
_cell.angle_gamma   90.00
#
_symmetry.space_group_name_H-M   'P 1'
#
loop_
_entity.id
_entity.type
_entity.pdbx_description
1 polymer ?
#
loop_
_entity_poly.entity_id
_entity_poly.type
_entity_poly.pdbx_seq_one_letter_code
_entity_poly.pdbx_strand_id
1 'polypeptide(L)'
;MNIGATEISSIEALKEDYTQYIPRGHYTKSDELKTYFQAMMWYGRMNFRASNMDETKSAVLITLLFNQKDYDHWNNIYEPTNFFVGKSDDLGFSQYYPLVNEVYGKVPSLKELTSDSEDWKTMLAGIKKLDPPAINSMPIFDESIQADREKAIKGFRFMGQRFTLDAAVFQHLVYREVEKNNKGELRMLPKALDIPAAMGSQEAYSILKSMGETAYKNYPENMKKIQGNIASMEVKDQTQNLYGAWLYTLSPLTEQKGKGYPIFMQNQAWTRKQLETYLGSYTELKHDTIL
;
A
#
# COMPACT_ATOMS: atom_id res chain seq x y z
N MET A 1 -3.13 -20.95 2.91
CA MET A 1 -3.22 -21.60 1.59
C MET A 1 -1.81 -21.99 1.21
N ASN A 2 -1.51 -23.25 0.91
CA ASN A 2 -0.19 -23.61 0.42
C ASN A 2 -0.17 -23.39 -1.09
N ILE A 3 0.44 -22.29 -1.52
CA ILE A 3 0.66 -22.02 -2.95
C ILE A 3 1.79 -22.94 -3.40
N GLY A 4 1.46 -24.20 -3.69
CA GLY A 4 2.38 -25.19 -4.25
C GLY A 4 3.38 -25.83 -3.28
N ALA A 5 3.45 -25.41 -2.02
CA ALA A 5 4.44 -25.92 -1.07
C ALA A 5 3.91 -27.02 -0.16
N THR A 6 4.62 -28.15 -0.08
CA THR A 6 4.22 -29.33 0.69
C THR A 6 4.74 -29.33 2.13
N GLU A 7 5.84 -28.63 2.41
CA GLU A 7 6.47 -28.57 3.73
C GLU A 7 6.93 -27.14 4.05
N ILE A 8 6.07 -26.34 4.68
CA ILE A 8 6.43 -25.00 5.17
C ILE A 8 6.13 -24.95 6.68
N SER A 9 7.05 -24.37 7.45
CA SER A 9 6.83 -24.10 8.87
C SER A 9 5.58 -23.23 9.09
N SER A 10 4.94 -23.32 10.25
CA SER A 10 3.75 -22.52 10.56
C SER A 10 4.00 -21.01 10.58
N ILE A 11 5.27 -20.57 10.66
CA ILE A 11 5.68 -19.17 10.61
C ILE A 11 5.83 -18.72 9.14
N GLU A 12 6.40 -19.56 8.29
CA GLU A 12 6.65 -19.25 6.88
C GLU A 12 5.45 -19.55 5.97
N ALA A 13 4.45 -20.29 6.45
CA ALA A 13 3.25 -20.58 5.69
C ALA A 13 2.50 -19.28 5.37
N LEU A 14 1.99 -19.15 4.13
CA LEU A 14 1.18 -17.99 3.77
C LEU A 14 -0.12 -18.00 4.58
N LYS A 15 -0.28 -17.00 5.44
CA LYS A 15 -1.48 -16.79 6.26
C LYS A 15 -2.37 -15.79 5.57
N GLU A 16 -3.52 -16.27 5.11
CA GLU A 16 -4.53 -15.41 4.50
C GLU A 16 -5.63 -15.09 5.50
N ASP A 17 -5.93 -13.81 5.66
CA ASP A 17 -7.07 -13.32 6.42
C ASP A 17 -8.32 -13.32 5.53
N TYR A 18 -9.12 -14.38 5.63
CA TYR A 18 -10.35 -14.51 4.84
C TYR A 18 -11.44 -13.48 5.20
N THR A 19 -11.30 -12.74 6.30
CA THR A 19 -12.25 -11.66 6.62
C THR A 19 -12.16 -10.50 5.63
N GLN A 20 -11.03 -10.35 4.92
CA GLN A 20 -10.86 -9.32 3.88
C GLN A 20 -11.74 -9.55 2.64
N TYR A 21 -12.33 -10.74 2.48
CA TYR A 21 -13.17 -11.10 1.33
C TYR A 21 -14.66 -10.84 1.59
N ILE A 22 -15.02 -10.33 2.77
CA ILE A 22 -16.39 -9.92 3.08
C ILE A 22 -16.69 -8.65 2.28
N PRO A 23 -17.63 -8.68 1.31
CA PRO A 23 -17.96 -7.51 0.50
C PRO A 23 -18.44 -6.35 1.37
N ARG A 24 -17.98 -5.13 1.04
CA ARG A 24 -18.26 -3.91 1.80
C ARG A 24 -18.42 -2.69 0.90
N GLY A 25 -18.94 -1.61 1.47
CA GLY A 25 -19.22 -0.37 0.75
C GLY A 25 -20.18 -0.58 -0.41
N HIS A 26 -19.87 0.02 -1.56
CA HIS A 26 -20.70 -0.07 -2.76
C HIS A 26 -20.79 -1.47 -3.37
N TYR A 27 -19.88 -2.39 -3.01
CA TYR A 27 -19.86 -3.74 -3.57
C TYR A 27 -20.94 -4.67 -3.01
N THR A 28 -21.69 -4.24 -2.00
CA THR A 28 -22.78 -5.02 -1.40
C THR A 28 -24.10 -4.94 -2.20
N LYS A 29 -24.16 -4.05 -3.21
CA LYS A 29 -25.40 -3.68 -3.91
C LYS A 29 -25.94 -4.74 -4.88
N SER A 30 -25.09 -5.64 -5.38
CA SER A 30 -25.51 -6.74 -6.26
C SER A 30 -24.57 -7.93 -6.11
N ASP A 31 -25.00 -9.11 -6.56
CA ASP A 31 -24.15 -10.30 -6.48
C ASP A 31 -22.97 -10.22 -7.44
N GLU A 32 -23.13 -9.58 -8.60
CA GLU A 32 -22.02 -9.31 -9.53
C GLU A 32 -20.93 -8.45 -8.87
N LEU A 33 -21.33 -7.40 -8.14
CA LEU A 33 -20.37 -6.53 -7.44
C LEU A 33 -19.69 -7.24 -6.27
N LYS A 34 -20.39 -8.14 -5.56
CA LYS A 34 -19.79 -8.98 -4.52
C LYS A 34 -18.75 -9.92 -5.11
N THR A 35 -19.08 -10.58 -6.24
CA THR A 35 -18.14 -11.45 -6.95
C THR A 35 -16.93 -10.67 -7.46
N TYR A 36 -17.14 -9.50 -8.05
CA TYR A 36 -16.06 -8.62 -8.47
C TYR A 36 -15.14 -8.25 -7.30
N PHE A 37 -15.71 -7.82 -6.17
CA PHE A 37 -14.94 -7.49 -4.97
C PHE A 37 -14.09 -8.67 -4.51
N GLN A 38 -14.68 -9.86 -4.37
CA GLN A 38 -13.95 -11.05 -3.93
C GLN A 38 -12.82 -11.43 -4.88
N ALA A 39 -13.07 -11.36 -6.19
CA ALA A 39 -12.06 -11.63 -7.21
C ALA A 39 -10.90 -10.62 -7.16
N MET A 40 -11.19 -9.32 -7.09
CA MET A 40 -10.17 -8.27 -7.01
C MET A 40 -9.38 -8.34 -5.71
N MET A 41 -10.05 -8.57 -4.57
CA MET A 41 -9.39 -8.80 -3.29
C MET A 41 -8.45 -10.01 -3.36
N TRP A 42 -8.88 -11.11 -3.99
CA TRP A 42 -8.03 -12.28 -4.19
C TRP A 42 -6.79 -11.95 -5.02
N TYR A 43 -6.97 -11.35 -6.19
CA TYR A 43 -5.86 -10.99 -7.09
C TYR A 43 -4.91 -9.93 -6.50
N GLY A 44 -5.41 -9.07 -5.61
CA GLY A 44 -4.62 -8.06 -4.92
C GLY A 44 -3.96 -8.53 -3.63
N ARG A 45 -4.40 -9.65 -3.03
CA ARG A 45 -3.84 -10.16 -1.77
C ARG A 45 -2.98 -11.41 -1.92
N MET A 46 -3.27 -12.24 -2.92
CA MET A 46 -2.47 -13.43 -3.18
C MET A 46 -1.07 -13.04 -3.62
N ASN A 47 -0.13 -13.22 -2.70
CA ASN A 47 1.27 -12.90 -2.90
C ASN A 47 2.09 -14.17 -3.15
N PHE A 48 2.69 -14.23 -4.33
CA PHE A 48 3.70 -15.23 -4.66
C PHE A 48 5.06 -14.70 -4.18
N ARG A 49 5.44 -15.04 -2.95
CA ARG A 49 6.55 -14.42 -2.24
C ARG A 49 7.86 -14.79 -2.90
N ALA A 50 8.70 -13.79 -3.15
CA ALA A 50 10.02 -13.95 -3.75
C ALA A 50 10.98 -14.76 -2.86
N SER A 51 10.64 -14.90 -1.57
CA SER A 51 11.39 -15.71 -0.60
C SER A 51 11.10 -17.21 -0.70
N ASN A 52 10.03 -17.62 -1.40
CA ASN A 52 9.68 -19.02 -1.64
C ASN A 52 9.91 -19.39 -3.12
N MET A 53 10.67 -20.46 -3.35
CA MET A 53 11.08 -20.87 -4.70
C MET A 53 9.89 -21.32 -5.57
N ASP A 54 8.96 -22.10 -5.03
CA ASP A 54 7.82 -22.64 -5.80
C ASP A 54 6.79 -21.56 -6.10
N GLU A 55 6.57 -20.63 -5.15
CA GLU A 55 5.78 -19.42 -5.39
C GLU A 55 6.40 -18.55 -6.48
N THR A 56 7.72 -18.35 -6.43
CA THR A 56 8.44 -17.57 -7.46
C THR A 56 8.36 -18.23 -8.84
N LYS A 57 8.50 -19.57 -8.93
CA LYS A 57 8.30 -20.31 -10.18
C LYS A 57 6.88 -20.12 -10.70
N SER A 58 5.88 -20.15 -9.82
CA SER A 58 4.48 -19.92 -10.18
C SER A 58 4.26 -18.50 -10.73
N ALA A 59 4.87 -17.48 -10.12
CA ALA A 59 4.83 -16.10 -10.61
C ALA A 59 5.46 -15.94 -12.01
N VAL A 60 6.59 -16.61 -12.25
CA VAL A 60 7.22 -16.64 -13.58
C VAL A 60 6.33 -17.34 -14.60
N LEU A 61 5.72 -18.47 -14.24
CA LEU A 61 4.78 -19.17 -15.12
C LEU A 61 3.56 -18.31 -15.46
N ILE A 62 2.96 -17.62 -14.48
CA ILE A 62 1.86 -16.66 -14.71
C ILE A 62 2.31 -15.57 -15.70
N THR A 63 3.51 -15.03 -15.52
CA THR A 63 4.09 -14.03 -16.42
C THR A 63 4.22 -14.55 -17.85
N LEU A 64 4.58 -15.82 -18.02
CA LEU A 64 4.75 -16.45 -19.33
C LEU A 64 3.44 -16.85 -20.02
N LEU A 65 2.34 -16.94 -19.28
CA LEU A 65 1.01 -17.20 -19.86
C LEU A 65 0.46 -16.00 -20.64
N PHE A 66 1.03 -14.81 -20.44
CA PHE A 66 0.60 -13.59 -21.10
C PHE A 66 1.21 -13.49 -22.50
N ASN A 67 0.37 -13.61 -23.53
CA ASN A 67 0.68 -13.02 -24.84
C ASN A 67 0.23 -11.54 -24.87
N GLN A 68 0.51 -10.85 -25.99
CA GLN A 68 0.12 -9.44 -26.14
C GLN A 68 -1.38 -9.19 -25.94
N LYS A 69 -2.25 -10.08 -26.44
CA LYS A 69 -3.71 -9.96 -26.32
C LYS A 69 -4.17 -10.11 -24.87
N ASP A 70 -3.59 -11.06 -24.13
CA ASP A 70 -3.92 -11.27 -22.71
C ASP A 70 -3.44 -10.09 -21.86
N TYR A 71 -2.26 -9.54 -22.17
CA TYR A 71 -1.79 -8.29 -21.60
C TYR A 71 -2.75 -7.14 -21.86
N ASP A 72 -3.22 -6.96 -23.09
CA ASP A 72 -4.13 -5.87 -23.44
C ASP A 72 -5.45 -5.97 -22.65
N HIS A 73 -6.01 -7.18 -22.48
CA HIS A 73 -7.19 -7.40 -21.64
C HIS A 73 -6.97 -7.06 -20.17
N TRP A 74 -5.86 -7.53 -19.60
CA TRP A 74 -5.49 -7.20 -18.23
C TRP A 74 -5.27 -5.70 -18.08
N ASN A 75 -4.60 -5.06 -19.05
CA ASN A 75 -4.28 -3.64 -19.03
C ASN A 75 -5.54 -2.77 -19.13
N ASN A 76 -6.58 -3.23 -19.83
CA ASN A 76 -7.89 -2.57 -19.86
C ASN A 76 -8.58 -2.54 -18.48
N ILE A 77 -8.22 -3.44 -17.57
CA ILE A 77 -8.67 -3.41 -16.17
C ILE A 77 -7.70 -2.60 -15.32
N TYR A 78 -6.39 -2.80 -15.52
CA TYR A 78 -5.35 -2.18 -14.72
C TYR A 78 -5.29 -0.66 -14.90
N GLU A 79 -5.22 -0.14 -16.13
CA GLU A 79 -5.00 1.29 -16.38
C GLU A 79 -6.09 2.21 -15.82
N PRO A 80 -7.40 1.88 -15.90
CA PRO A 80 -8.41 2.64 -15.19
C PRO A 80 -8.13 2.71 -13.68
N THR A 81 -7.85 1.57 -13.03
CA THR A 81 -7.54 1.56 -11.59
C THR A 81 -6.28 2.35 -11.26
N ASN A 82 -5.27 2.32 -12.14
CA ASN A 82 -4.05 3.12 -12.03
C ASN A 82 -4.34 4.62 -12.09
N PHE A 83 -5.20 5.05 -13.01
CA PHE A 83 -5.64 6.45 -13.08
C PHE A 83 -6.40 6.90 -11.82
N PHE A 84 -7.24 6.04 -11.25
CA PHE A 84 -8.03 6.38 -10.06
C PHE A 84 -7.17 6.43 -8.79
N VAL A 85 -6.38 5.39 -8.51
CA VAL A 85 -5.73 5.21 -7.19
C VAL A 85 -4.21 5.22 -7.26
N GLY A 86 -3.63 4.92 -8.41
CA GLY A 86 -2.19 4.84 -8.64
C GLY A 86 -1.69 3.46 -9.02
N LYS A 87 -0.40 3.36 -9.29
CA LYS A 87 0.27 2.12 -9.70
C LYS A 87 0.33 1.13 -8.54
N SER A 88 0.40 -0.16 -8.88
CA SER A 88 0.78 -1.21 -7.95
C SER A 88 2.16 -0.91 -7.36
N ASP A 89 2.32 -1.12 -6.05
CA ASP A 89 3.63 -1.12 -5.39
C ASP A 89 4.25 -2.53 -5.31
N ASP A 90 3.41 -3.57 -5.38
CA ASP A 90 3.86 -4.96 -5.47
C ASP A 90 4.50 -5.24 -6.83
N LEU A 91 5.41 -6.21 -6.87
CA LEU A 91 5.93 -6.72 -8.14
C LEU A 91 4.80 -7.40 -8.92
N GLY A 92 4.83 -7.28 -10.23
CA GLY A 92 3.86 -7.92 -11.11
C GLY A 92 4.47 -8.27 -12.45
N PHE A 93 3.61 -8.42 -13.45
CA PHE A 93 4.01 -8.72 -14.82
C PHE A 93 5.04 -7.70 -15.34
N SER A 94 4.82 -6.41 -15.07
CA SER A 94 5.67 -5.32 -15.56
C SER A 94 7.12 -5.40 -15.07
N GLN A 95 7.39 -6.01 -13.91
CA GLN A 95 8.76 -6.22 -13.41
C GLN A 95 9.31 -7.61 -13.77
N TYR A 96 8.47 -8.64 -13.77
CA TYR A 96 8.91 -10.01 -14.04
C TYR A 96 9.18 -10.24 -15.53
N TYR A 97 8.35 -9.72 -16.43
CA TYR A 97 8.48 -9.98 -17.87
C TYR A 97 9.79 -9.48 -18.47
N PRO A 98 10.26 -8.22 -18.21
CA PRO A 98 11.56 -7.77 -18.70
C PRO A 98 12.71 -8.64 -18.19
N LEU A 99 12.65 -9.04 -16.91
CA LEU A 99 13.69 -9.85 -16.29
C LEU A 99 13.74 -11.27 -16.88
N VAL A 100 12.58 -11.88 -17.13
CA VAL A 100 12.51 -13.19 -17.82
C VAL A 100 13.12 -13.11 -19.22
N ASN A 101 12.82 -12.04 -19.97
CA ASN A 101 13.40 -11.85 -21.31
C ASN A 101 14.90 -11.59 -21.28
N GLU A 102 15.40 -10.83 -20.30
CA GLU A 102 16.83 -10.58 -20.12
C GLU A 102 17.59 -11.89 -19.83
N VAL A 103 17.04 -12.72 -18.95
CA VAL A 103 17.70 -13.95 -18.50
C VAL A 103 17.63 -15.06 -19.54
N TYR A 104 16.44 -15.30 -20.12
CA TYR A 104 16.21 -16.47 -20.97
C TYR A 104 16.24 -16.15 -22.47
N GLY A 105 16.02 -14.89 -22.88
CA GLY A 105 15.99 -14.45 -24.28
C GLY A 105 14.81 -14.99 -25.11
N LYS A 106 13.97 -15.86 -24.54
CA LYS A 106 12.81 -16.51 -25.13
C LYS A 106 11.85 -16.92 -24.00
N VAL A 107 10.65 -17.38 -24.36
CA VAL A 107 9.79 -18.10 -23.41
C VAL A 107 10.47 -19.43 -23.04
N PRO A 108 10.93 -19.61 -21.78
CA PRO A 108 11.59 -20.84 -21.37
C PRO A 108 10.58 -21.98 -21.25
N SER A 109 11.03 -23.19 -21.56
CA SER A 109 10.29 -24.42 -21.30
C SER A 109 10.18 -24.68 -19.80
N LEU A 110 9.20 -25.51 -19.41
CA LEU A 110 9.02 -25.92 -18.02
C LEU A 110 10.31 -26.53 -17.44
N LYS A 111 11.04 -27.33 -18.23
CA LYS A 111 12.28 -27.97 -17.80
C LYS A 111 13.37 -26.94 -17.49
N GLU A 112 13.52 -25.90 -18.33
CA GLU A 112 14.48 -24.81 -18.11
C GLU A 112 14.18 -24.04 -16.82
N LEU A 113 12.90 -23.78 -16.52
CA LEU A 113 12.45 -23.11 -15.28
C LEU A 113 12.57 -23.96 -14.01
N THR A 114 12.29 -25.25 -14.10
CA THR A 114 12.27 -26.13 -12.92
C THR A 114 13.65 -26.67 -12.56
N SER A 115 14.60 -26.63 -13.49
CA SER A 115 16.00 -27.00 -13.24
C SER A 115 16.71 -25.99 -12.35
N ASP A 116 17.68 -26.42 -11.52
CA ASP A 116 18.58 -25.53 -10.79
C ASP A 116 19.68 -24.97 -11.72
N SER A 117 19.25 -24.41 -12.85
CA SER A 117 20.11 -23.85 -13.90
C SER A 117 20.74 -22.53 -13.46
N GLU A 118 21.83 -22.14 -14.14
CA GLU A 118 22.44 -20.82 -13.93
C GLU A 118 21.49 -19.67 -14.29
N ASP A 119 20.64 -19.88 -15.31
CA ASP A 119 19.59 -18.93 -15.69
C ASP A 119 18.59 -18.74 -14.53
N TRP A 120 18.15 -19.82 -13.87
CA TRP A 120 17.26 -19.70 -12.71
C TRP A 120 17.91 -18.96 -11.54
N LYS A 121 19.21 -19.21 -11.29
CA LYS A 121 19.97 -18.47 -10.25
C LYS A 121 20.07 -16.99 -10.60
N THR A 122 20.29 -16.67 -11.86
CA THR A 122 20.31 -15.30 -12.38
C THR A 122 18.94 -14.63 -12.22
N MET A 123 17.85 -15.32 -12.55
CA MET A 123 16.47 -14.85 -12.34
C MET A 123 16.21 -14.51 -10.88
N LEU A 124 16.54 -15.41 -9.94
CA LEU A 124 16.37 -15.17 -8.50
C LEU A 124 17.22 -13.98 -8.01
N ALA A 125 18.44 -13.84 -8.51
CA ALA A 125 19.30 -12.69 -8.20
C ALA A 125 18.70 -11.37 -8.73
N GLY A 126 18.10 -11.39 -9.92
CA GLY A 126 17.38 -10.26 -10.48
C GLY A 126 16.16 -9.86 -9.65
N ILE A 127 15.30 -10.82 -9.28
CA ILE A 127 14.12 -10.55 -8.44
C ILE A 127 14.54 -9.94 -7.09
N LYS A 128 15.63 -10.43 -6.49
CA LYS A 128 16.16 -9.87 -5.24
C LYS A 128 16.57 -8.40 -5.36
N LYS A 129 16.98 -7.94 -6.54
CA LYS A 129 17.35 -6.53 -6.80
C LYS A 129 16.17 -5.61 -7.09
N LEU A 130 15.00 -6.15 -7.47
CA LEU A 130 13.79 -5.33 -7.66
C LEU A 130 13.39 -4.64 -6.36
N ASP A 131 12.78 -3.46 -6.43
CA ASP A 131 12.34 -2.77 -5.22
C ASP A 131 11.18 -3.54 -4.55
N PRO A 132 11.19 -3.74 -3.22
CA PRO A 132 10.03 -4.27 -2.50
C PRO A 132 8.87 -3.26 -2.53
N PRO A 133 7.63 -3.71 -2.24
CA PRO A 133 6.53 -2.78 -2.01
C PRO A 133 6.86 -1.82 -0.88
N ALA A 134 6.58 -0.53 -1.09
CA ALA A 134 6.86 0.52 -0.11
C ALA A 134 5.88 0.45 1.09
N ILE A 135 4.69 -0.09 0.87
CA ILE A 135 3.63 -0.22 1.87
C ILE A 135 3.35 -1.71 2.11
N ASN A 136 3.38 -2.10 3.38
CA ASN A 136 2.94 -3.41 3.81
C ASN A 136 1.41 -3.49 3.77
N SER A 137 0.90 -4.44 2.99
CA SER A 137 -0.53 -4.70 2.81
C SER A 137 -0.99 -6.06 3.37
N MET A 138 -0.13 -6.74 4.12
CA MET A 138 -0.43 -8.02 4.75
C MET A 138 -0.11 -8.06 6.24
N PRO A 139 -0.81 -8.89 7.03
CA PRO A 139 -0.42 -9.16 8.40
C PRO A 139 0.98 -9.76 8.44
N ILE A 140 1.86 -9.13 9.21
CA ILE A 140 3.20 -9.62 9.54
C ILE A 140 3.29 -9.81 11.05
N PHE A 141 4.17 -10.70 11.51
CA PHE A 141 4.31 -10.97 12.94
C PHE A 141 4.89 -9.77 13.70
N ASP A 142 5.10 -9.92 14.99
CA ASP A 142 5.97 -9.02 15.73
C ASP A 142 7.39 -9.02 15.13
N GLU A 143 8.12 -7.91 15.24
CA GLU A 143 9.51 -7.81 14.76
C GLU A 143 10.42 -8.87 15.40
N SER A 144 10.16 -9.25 16.66
CA SER A 144 10.90 -10.31 17.36
C SER A 144 10.74 -11.70 16.74
N ILE A 145 9.66 -11.94 15.98
CA ILE A 145 9.38 -13.21 15.30
C ILE A 145 9.76 -13.12 13.81
N GLN A 146 9.52 -11.96 13.19
CA GLN A 146 9.73 -11.72 11.76
C GLN A 146 10.33 -10.32 11.55
N ALA A 147 11.62 -10.20 11.83
CA ALA A 147 12.35 -8.93 11.77
C ALA A 147 12.36 -8.35 10.35
N ASP A 148 12.63 -9.20 9.35
CA ASP A 148 12.70 -8.79 7.95
C ASP A 148 11.30 -8.68 7.33
N ARG A 149 10.72 -7.47 7.43
CA ARG A 149 9.43 -7.12 6.80
C ARG A 149 9.50 -7.28 5.29
N GLU A 150 10.55 -6.79 4.64
CA GLU A 150 10.65 -6.76 3.19
C GLU A 150 10.67 -8.17 2.60
N LYS A 151 11.43 -9.10 3.18
CA LYS A 151 11.42 -10.51 2.77
C LYS A 151 10.06 -11.17 2.92
N ALA A 152 9.26 -10.75 3.90
CA ALA A 152 7.92 -11.29 4.14
C ALA A 152 6.91 -10.83 3.09
N ILE A 153 7.02 -9.57 2.65
CA ILE A 153 6.00 -8.92 1.80
C ILE A 153 6.38 -8.89 0.33
N LYS A 154 7.67 -8.94 -0.01
CA LYS A 154 8.14 -8.87 -1.39
C LYS A 154 7.74 -10.10 -2.18
N GLY A 155 7.01 -9.90 -3.25
CA GLY A 155 6.58 -10.96 -4.14
C GLY A 155 5.71 -10.43 -5.26
N PHE A 156 5.25 -11.36 -6.10
CA PHE A 156 4.41 -11.07 -7.24
C PHE A 156 2.93 -11.08 -6.83
N ARG A 157 2.19 -10.06 -7.29
CA ARG A 157 0.72 -10.04 -7.25
C ARG A 157 0.16 -9.67 -8.61
N PHE A 158 -0.94 -10.33 -8.96
CA PHE A 158 -1.56 -10.16 -10.28
C PHE A 158 -2.25 -8.80 -10.43
N MET A 159 -2.93 -8.35 -9.38
CA MET A 159 -3.54 -7.01 -9.26
C MET A 159 -3.10 -6.35 -7.95
N GLY A 160 -1.78 -6.22 -7.78
CA GLY A 160 -1.16 -5.82 -6.50
C GLY A 160 -1.68 -4.53 -5.87
N GLN A 161 -1.38 -4.36 -4.59
CA GLN A 161 -1.87 -3.26 -3.77
C GLN A 161 -1.30 -1.93 -4.27
N ARG A 162 -2.12 -0.88 -4.17
CA ARG A 162 -1.76 0.43 -4.70
C ARG A 162 -1.00 1.23 -3.68
N PHE A 163 0.02 1.94 -4.15
CA PHE A 163 0.64 2.96 -3.31
C PHE A 163 -0.31 4.14 -3.16
N THR A 164 -0.63 4.49 -1.92
CA THR A 164 -1.33 5.75 -1.59
C THR A 164 -0.58 6.52 -0.51
N LEU A 165 -0.56 7.85 -0.64
CA LEU A 165 0.19 8.71 0.27
C LEU A 165 -0.26 8.55 1.72
N ASP A 166 -1.56 8.43 1.98
CA ASP A 166 -2.11 8.21 3.31
C ASP A 166 -1.69 6.87 3.92
N ALA A 167 -1.60 5.80 3.12
CA ALA A 167 -1.16 4.50 3.61
C ALA A 167 0.33 4.54 3.97
N ALA A 168 1.15 5.26 3.21
CA ALA A 168 2.54 5.54 3.58
C ALA A 168 2.63 6.36 4.89
N VAL A 169 1.82 7.41 5.04
CA VAL A 169 1.74 8.20 6.27
C VAL A 169 1.38 7.31 7.46
N PHE A 170 0.33 6.50 7.35
CA PHE A 170 -0.10 5.60 8.42
C PHE A 170 0.97 4.59 8.77
N GLN A 171 1.58 3.93 7.78
CA GLN A 171 2.64 2.95 8.03
C GLN A 171 3.77 3.55 8.88
N HIS A 172 4.26 4.74 8.53
CA HIS A 172 5.35 5.42 9.26
C HIS A 172 4.97 5.95 10.65
N LEU A 173 3.68 5.90 11.01
CA LEU A 173 3.19 6.39 12.29
C LEU A 173 2.63 5.26 13.17
N VAL A 174 2.65 4.00 12.74
CA VAL A 174 2.21 2.86 13.56
C VAL A 174 3.37 1.96 13.97
N TYR A 175 3.06 0.94 14.77
CA TYR A 175 4.03 -0.02 15.30
C TYR A 175 4.94 -0.63 14.21
N ARG A 176 6.21 -0.88 14.58
CA ARG A 176 7.43 -1.10 13.76
C ARG A 176 8.12 0.18 13.27
N GLU A 177 7.39 1.25 12.97
CA GLU A 177 7.99 2.55 12.59
C GLU A 177 8.04 3.51 13.79
N VAL A 178 7.08 3.38 14.70
CA VAL A 178 7.11 4.00 16.03
C VAL A 178 7.24 2.92 17.11
N GLU A 179 8.13 3.17 18.07
CA GLU A 179 8.32 2.28 19.23
C GLU A 179 7.30 2.57 20.35
N LYS A 180 7.38 1.78 21.43
CA LYS A 180 6.57 1.93 22.63
C LYS A 180 6.64 3.35 23.19
N ASN A 181 5.52 3.80 23.76
CA ASN A 181 5.52 5.00 24.59
C ASN A 181 6.11 4.71 25.99
N ASN A 182 6.19 5.72 26.85
CA ASN A 182 6.72 5.60 28.21
C ASN A 182 5.92 4.65 29.13
N LYS A 183 4.71 4.23 28.73
CA LYS A 183 3.88 3.25 29.43
C LYS A 183 4.06 1.82 28.89
N GLY A 184 4.90 1.64 27.86
CA GLY A 184 5.11 0.35 27.23
C GLY A 184 4.03 -0.04 26.20
N GLU A 185 3.14 0.89 25.83
CA GLU A 185 2.02 0.64 24.91
C GLU A 185 2.48 0.74 23.44
N LEU A 186 1.78 0.04 22.54
CA LEU A 186 2.05 0.03 21.09
C LEU A 186 0.99 0.81 20.32
N ARG A 187 1.41 1.61 19.33
CA ARG A 187 0.50 2.28 18.40
C ARG A 187 0.09 1.34 17.27
N MET A 188 -0.83 0.42 17.55
CA MET A 188 -1.24 -0.61 16.59
C MET A 188 -2.15 -0.10 15.47
N LEU A 189 -2.81 1.04 15.66
CA LEU A 189 -3.72 1.63 14.68
C LEU A 189 -3.40 3.12 14.50
N PRO A 190 -3.53 3.65 13.27
CA PRO A 190 -3.37 5.07 13.03
C PRO A 190 -4.60 5.86 13.49
N LYS A 191 -4.51 7.19 13.43
CA LYS A 191 -5.66 8.09 13.57
C LYS A 191 -5.90 8.79 12.25
N ALA A 192 -7.16 9.02 11.88
CA ALA A 192 -7.48 9.78 10.68
C ALA A 192 -6.86 11.19 10.69
N LEU A 193 -6.67 11.78 11.88
CA LEU A 193 -5.96 13.04 12.10
C LEU A 193 -4.49 13.04 11.69
N ASP A 194 -3.85 11.88 11.56
CA ASP A 194 -2.47 11.76 11.09
C ASP A 194 -2.32 12.33 9.67
N ILE A 195 -3.36 12.19 8.83
CA ILE A 195 -3.34 12.66 7.44
C ILE A 195 -3.32 14.19 7.35
N PRO A 196 -4.31 14.94 7.90
CA PRO A 196 -4.23 16.40 7.88
C PRO A 196 -3.03 16.93 8.67
N ALA A 197 -2.55 16.24 9.71
CA ALA A 197 -1.31 16.62 10.40
C ALA A 197 -0.07 16.47 9.49
N ALA A 198 0.03 15.36 8.75
CA ALA A 198 1.07 15.14 7.73
C ALA A 198 1.01 16.19 6.61
N MET A 199 -0.21 16.63 6.25
CA MET A 199 -0.46 17.72 5.29
C MET A 199 -0.25 19.13 5.89
N GLY A 200 0.29 19.24 7.10
CA GLY A 200 0.69 20.52 7.71
C GLY A 200 -0.32 21.17 8.66
N SER A 201 -1.45 20.52 8.96
CA SER A 201 -2.44 21.05 9.92
C SER A 201 -1.90 21.05 11.35
N GLN A 202 -1.60 22.25 11.86
CA GLN A 202 -1.15 22.45 13.25
C GLN A 202 -2.24 22.09 14.27
N GLU A 203 -3.51 22.33 13.96
CA GLU A 203 -4.62 21.95 14.83
C GLU A 203 -4.78 20.43 14.92
N ALA A 204 -4.68 19.71 13.80
CA ALA A 204 -4.72 18.24 13.81
C ALA A 204 -3.58 17.65 14.67
N TYR A 205 -2.35 18.16 14.50
CA TYR A 205 -1.21 17.75 15.31
C TYR A 205 -1.41 18.07 16.80
N SER A 206 -2.00 19.24 17.12
CA SER A 206 -2.30 19.63 18.50
C SER A 206 -3.33 18.72 19.16
N ILE A 207 -4.36 18.29 18.41
CA ILE A 207 -5.35 17.32 18.89
C ILE A 207 -4.69 15.97 19.15
N LEU A 208 -3.89 15.46 18.21
CA LEU A 208 -3.12 14.22 18.38
C LEU A 208 -2.22 14.26 19.62
N LYS A 209 -1.55 15.40 19.85
CA LYS A 209 -0.74 15.62 21.06
C LYS A 209 -1.59 15.55 22.33
N SER A 210 -2.77 16.18 22.33
CA SER A 210 -3.69 16.15 23.49
C SER A 210 -4.23 14.74 23.77
N MET A 211 -4.35 13.90 22.75
CA MET A 211 -4.73 12.49 22.87
C MET A 211 -3.59 11.58 23.37
N GLY A 212 -2.36 12.10 23.43
CA GLY A 212 -1.15 11.33 23.77
C GLY A 212 -0.56 10.55 22.59
N GLU A 213 -1.07 10.72 21.37
CA GLU A 213 -0.60 10.01 20.17
C GLU A 213 0.83 10.42 19.78
N THR A 214 1.28 11.61 20.18
CA THR A 214 2.64 12.06 19.90
C THR A 214 3.67 11.58 20.95
N ALA A 215 3.25 10.78 21.94
CA ALA A 215 4.12 10.31 23.02
C ALA A 215 4.85 9.00 22.69
N TYR A 216 4.57 8.38 21.54
CA TYR A 216 5.33 7.25 21.03
C TYR A 216 6.71 7.72 20.54
N LYS A 217 7.76 6.97 20.87
CA LYS A 217 9.17 7.42 20.82
C LYS A 217 9.60 8.11 19.52
N ASN A 218 9.26 7.54 18.36
CA ASN A 218 9.70 8.04 17.05
C ASN A 218 8.60 8.81 16.29
N TYR A 219 7.42 8.97 16.90
CA TYR A 219 6.27 9.57 16.21
C TYR A 219 6.55 11.03 15.78
N PRO A 220 7.05 11.93 16.66
CA PRO A 220 7.29 13.32 16.27
C PRO A 220 8.31 13.46 15.14
N GLU A 221 9.39 12.67 15.17
CA GLU A 221 10.45 12.67 14.18
C GLU A 221 9.94 12.15 12.83
N ASN A 222 9.17 11.06 12.84
CA ASN A 222 8.57 10.51 11.63
C ASN A 222 7.55 11.48 11.03
N MET A 223 6.66 12.06 11.84
CA MET A 223 5.70 13.09 11.38
C MET A 223 6.42 14.27 10.72
N LYS A 224 7.50 14.76 11.32
CA LYS A 224 8.30 15.87 10.76
C LYS A 224 8.93 15.51 9.41
N LYS A 225 9.46 14.29 9.27
CA LYS A 225 10.01 13.80 8.00
C LYS A 225 8.93 13.71 6.92
N ILE A 226 7.77 13.15 7.26
CA ILE A 226 6.61 13.04 6.38
C ILE A 226 6.17 14.43 5.89
N GLN A 227 6.00 15.38 6.80
CA GLN A 227 5.64 16.76 6.47
C GLN A 227 6.67 17.40 5.52
N GLY A 228 7.97 17.20 5.78
CA GLY A 228 9.04 17.69 4.92
C GLY A 228 8.99 17.09 3.51
N ASN A 229 8.78 15.78 3.41
CA ASN A 229 8.65 15.08 2.13
C ASN A 229 7.46 15.61 1.33
N ILE A 230 6.27 15.67 1.93
CA ILE A 230 5.05 16.17 1.27
C ILE A 230 5.22 17.63 0.83
N ALA A 231 5.78 18.49 1.68
CA ALA A 231 6.02 19.89 1.34
C ALA A 231 7.03 20.08 0.19
N SER A 232 7.93 19.10 -0.01
CA SER A 232 8.92 19.13 -1.10
C SER A 232 8.42 18.56 -2.43
N MET A 233 7.27 17.87 -2.44
CA MET A 233 6.70 17.29 -3.66
C MET A 233 6.18 18.38 -4.60
N GLU A 234 6.51 18.27 -5.88
CA GLU A 234 5.90 19.14 -6.90
C GLU A 234 4.42 18.82 -7.08
N VAL A 235 3.62 19.81 -7.49
CA VAL A 235 2.17 19.61 -7.71
C VAL A 235 1.90 18.47 -8.70
N LYS A 236 2.70 18.35 -9.76
CA LYS A 236 2.58 17.26 -10.74
C LYS A 236 2.71 15.87 -10.10
N ASP A 237 3.53 15.75 -9.05
CA ASP A 237 3.77 14.48 -8.35
C ASP A 237 2.68 14.18 -7.33
N GLN A 238 2.12 15.22 -6.70
CA GLN A 238 0.97 15.09 -5.80
C GLN A 238 -0.33 14.75 -6.56
N THR A 239 -0.40 15.09 -7.85
CA THR A 239 -1.63 15.01 -8.66
C THR A 239 -1.54 14.00 -9.82
N GLN A 240 -0.64 13.00 -9.72
CA GLN A 240 -0.43 12.00 -10.78
C GLN A 240 -1.65 11.11 -11.06
N ASN A 241 -2.57 10.99 -10.10
CA ASN A 241 -3.79 10.21 -10.17
C ASN A 241 -4.94 10.91 -9.42
N LEU A 242 -6.17 10.43 -9.58
CA LEU A 242 -7.35 11.07 -8.98
C LEU A 242 -7.26 11.10 -7.45
N TYR A 243 -6.76 10.02 -6.83
CA TYR A 243 -6.62 9.92 -5.38
C TYR A 243 -5.70 11.00 -4.79
N GLY A 244 -4.49 11.13 -5.36
CA GLY A 244 -3.54 12.18 -4.99
C GLY A 244 -4.08 13.58 -5.24
N ALA A 245 -4.72 13.79 -6.39
CA ALA A 245 -5.36 15.06 -6.73
C ALA A 245 -6.49 15.43 -5.75
N TRP A 246 -7.23 14.43 -5.26
CA TRP A 246 -8.26 14.63 -4.24
C TRP A 246 -7.64 15.10 -2.93
N LEU A 247 -6.61 14.39 -2.43
CA LEU A 247 -5.90 14.79 -1.22
C LEU A 247 -5.30 16.19 -1.34
N TYR A 248 -4.71 16.52 -2.49
CA TYR A 248 -4.18 17.85 -2.78
C TYR A 248 -5.25 18.94 -2.73
N THR A 249 -6.44 18.66 -3.25
CA THR A 249 -7.59 19.60 -3.23
C THR A 249 -8.05 19.91 -1.80
N LEU A 250 -7.80 19.00 -0.84
CA LEU A 250 -8.13 19.22 0.57
C LEU A 250 -7.10 20.08 1.32
N SER A 251 -5.90 20.28 0.78
CA SER A 251 -4.81 21.03 1.44
C SER A 251 -5.23 22.41 1.97
N PRO A 252 -6.02 23.25 1.27
CA PRO A 252 -6.44 24.56 1.79
C PRO A 252 -7.26 24.51 3.09
N LEU A 253 -7.83 23.35 3.44
CA LEU A 253 -8.59 23.13 4.68
C LEU A 253 -7.68 22.93 5.91
N THR A 254 -6.38 22.68 5.72
CA THR A 254 -5.41 22.50 6.82
C THR A 254 -4.92 23.84 7.39
N GLU A 255 -5.09 24.92 6.65
CA GLU A 255 -4.59 26.26 6.98
C GLU A 255 -5.51 27.02 7.94
N GLN A 256 -4.90 27.63 8.97
CA GLN A 256 -5.60 28.59 9.82
C GLN A 256 -5.90 29.87 9.05
N LYS A 257 -7.15 30.32 9.09
CA LYS A 257 -7.58 31.55 8.43
C LYS A 257 -7.32 32.75 9.35
N GLY A 258 -6.59 33.74 8.85
CA GLY A 258 -6.15 34.91 9.61
C GLY A 258 -6.66 36.23 9.01
N LYS A 259 -5.88 37.30 9.20
CA LYS A 259 -6.17 38.63 8.65
C LYS A 259 -6.47 38.55 7.14
N GLY A 260 -7.57 39.17 6.71
CA GLY A 260 -8.05 39.13 5.33
C GLY A 260 -9.28 38.24 5.12
N TYR A 261 -9.53 37.28 6.02
CA TYR A 261 -10.76 36.49 6.03
C TYR A 261 -11.84 37.14 6.93
N PRO A 262 -13.12 36.82 6.75
CA PRO A 262 -14.18 37.21 7.69
C PRO A 262 -13.86 36.87 9.15
N ILE A 263 -14.25 37.74 10.09
CA ILE A 263 -13.92 37.61 11.53
C ILE A 263 -14.32 36.25 12.11
N PHE A 264 -15.47 35.72 11.72
CA PHE A 264 -15.95 34.41 12.21
C PHE A 264 -15.08 33.23 11.74
N MET A 265 -14.22 33.42 10.73
CA MET A 265 -13.27 32.40 10.25
C MET A 265 -11.94 32.42 11.00
N GLN A 266 -11.65 33.48 11.75
CA GLN A 266 -10.35 33.71 12.39
C GLN A 266 -10.21 33.11 13.79
N ASN A 267 -10.97 32.04 14.08
CA ASN A 267 -10.99 31.40 15.39
C ASN A 267 -10.82 29.88 15.27
N GLN A 268 -10.53 29.23 16.40
CA GLN A 268 -10.30 27.79 16.46
C GLN A 268 -11.52 26.97 16.05
N ALA A 269 -12.74 27.44 16.33
CA ALA A 269 -13.96 26.72 15.95
C ALA A 269 -14.07 26.60 14.42
N TRP A 270 -13.69 27.65 13.68
CA TRP A 270 -13.61 27.58 12.23
C TRP A 270 -12.53 26.61 11.74
N THR A 271 -11.32 26.66 12.31
CA THR A 271 -10.24 25.73 11.97
C THR A 271 -10.68 24.27 12.18
N ARG A 272 -11.37 23.98 13.29
CA ARG A 272 -11.91 22.64 13.56
C ARG A 272 -13.04 22.27 12.59
N LYS A 273 -13.92 23.20 12.23
CA LYS A 273 -14.92 22.98 11.17
C LYS A 273 -14.27 22.60 9.84
N GLN A 274 -13.17 23.25 9.46
CA GLN A 274 -12.42 22.91 8.24
C GLN A 274 -11.80 21.50 8.36
N LEU A 275 -11.23 21.18 9.52
CA LEU A 275 -10.65 19.86 9.80
C LEU A 275 -11.71 18.74 9.74
N GLU A 276 -12.91 18.95 10.30
CA GLU A 276 -14.05 18.03 10.14
C GLU A 276 -14.44 17.85 8.67
N THR A 277 -14.43 18.94 7.89
CA THR A 277 -14.71 18.89 6.45
C THR A 277 -13.64 18.08 5.71
N TYR A 278 -12.37 18.26 6.06
CA TYR A 278 -11.25 17.48 5.52
C TYR A 278 -11.46 15.99 5.81
N LEU A 279 -11.72 15.65 7.08
CA LEU A 279 -11.87 14.27 7.51
C LEU A 279 -13.09 13.59 6.86
N GLY A 280 -14.21 14.31 6.70
CA GLY A 280 -15.37 13.81 5.98
C GLY A 280 -15.05 13.44 4.53
N SER A 281 -14.39 14.35 3.80
CA SER A 281 -14.00 14.11 2.41
C SER A 281 -12.96 12.99 2.27
N TYR A 282 -11.96 12.96 3.17
CA TYR A 282 -10.95 11.91 3.20
C TYR A 282 -11.58 10.53 3.51
N THR A 283 -12.52 10.47 4.44
CA THR A 283 -13.20 9.21 4.80
C THR A 283 -14.01 8.66 3.62
N GLU A 284 -14.71 9.53 2.89
CA GLU A 284 -15.42 9.12 1.67
C GLU A 284 -14.46 8.62 0.59
N LEU A 285 -13.32 9.31 0.39
CA LEU A 285 -12.28 8.86 -0.52
C LEU A 285 -11.82 7.42 -0.17
N LYS A 286 -11.57 7.13 1.12
CA LYS A 286 -11.20 5.76 1.55
C LYS A 286 -12.31 4.74 1.35
N HIS A 287 -13.55 5.13 1.54
CA HIS A 287 -14.70 4.27 1.32
C HIS A 287 -14.84 3.89 -0.17
N ASP A 288 -14.63 4.85 -1.06
CA ASP A 288 -14.77 4.65 -2.51
C ASP A 288 -13.62 3.85 -3.12
N THR A 289 -12.42 3.93 -2.52
CA THR A 289 -11.21 3.22 -2.97
C THR A 289 -10.83 2.05 -2.05
N ILE A 290 -11.82 1.27 -1.62
CA ILE A 290 -11.64 0.19 -0.63
C ILE A 290 -10.93 -1.07 -1.18
N LEU A 291 -10.71 -1.16 -2.51
CA LEU A 291 -10.03 -2.26 -3.21
C LEU A 291 -8.54 -1.97 -3.43
#